data_AF-A0A4P5Z6R1-F1
#
_entry.id   AF-A0A4P5Z6R1-F1
#
_cell.length_a   1.000
_cell.length_b   1.000
_cell.length_c   1.000
_cell.angle_alpha   90.00
_cell.angle_beta   90.00
_cell.angle_gamma   90.00
#
_symmetry.space_group_name_H-M   'P 1'
#
loop_
_entity.id
_entity.type
_entity.pdbx_description
1 polymer ?
#
loop_
_entity_poly.entity_id
_entity_poly.type
_entity_poly.pdbx_seq_one_letter_code
_entity_poly.pdbx_strand_id
1 'polypeptide(L)'
;MISLRTSVFVLLACAVWLLGTGQCPAGVPNKELKLEARLVAGTNEDKAPNPKQKGVDPDLVKTLRKVFKWKNYFEDNRQTATIPVNGRKKITLNSETELEVVNLGGDRIEVKLSLCGKVATKSVNTLPEKEWLTLGGADKNNTAWFVVLRRSAE
;
A
#
# COMPACT_ATOMS: atom_id res chain seq x y z
N MET A 1 -48.79 9.84 72.41
CA MET A 1 -48.48 11.26 72.10
C MET A 1 -48.17 11.36 70.61
N ILE A 2 -48.96 12.17 69.88
CA ILE A 2 -48.68 12.80 68.56
C ILE A 2 -48.44 11.79 67.40
N SER A 3 -49.42 11.34 66.61
CA SER A 3 -50.14 12.03 65.52
C SER A 3 -49.28 12.90 64.60
N LEU A 4 -48.90 12.40 63.42
CA LEU A 4 -48.88 13.24 62.22
C LEU A 4 -49.12 12.43 60.93
N ARG A 5 -50.23 12.76 60.29
CA ARG A 5 -50.64 12.38 58.94
C ARG A 5 -49.73 13.07 57.92
N THR A 6 -49.45 12.43 56.78
CA THR A 6 -49.79 12.98 55.45
C THR A 6 -49.49 11.96 54.33
N SER A 7 -50.53 11.63 53.58
CA SER A 7 -50.47 10.99 52.27
C SER A 7 -49.98 11.99 51.22
N VAL A 8 -49.10 11.57 50.31
CA VAL A 8 -48.98 12.16 48.97
C VAL A 8 -48.74 11.04 47.96
N PHE A 9 -49.65 10.98 46.99
CA PHE A 9 -49.62 10.18 45.76
C PHE A 9 -48.36 10.47 44.92
N VAL A 10 -47.86 9.48 44.17
CA VAL A 10 -47.66 9.55 42.71
C VAL A 10 -47.22 8.17 42.21
N LEU A 11 -48.09 7.56 41.39
CA LEU A 11 -47.78 6.47 40.47
C LEU A 11 -46.86 7.00 39.36
N LEU A 12 -45.76 6.30 39.07
CA LEU A 12 -45.22 6.27 37.71
C LEU A 12 -44.47 4.96 37.44
N ALA A 13 -45.10 4.10 36.66
CA ALA A 13 -44.51 2.90 36.10
C ALA A 13 -43.65 3.26 34.87
N CYS A 14 -42.38 2.85 34.87
CA CYS A 14 -41.55 2.79 33.67
C CYS A 14 -40.79 1.46 33.64
N ALA A 15 -41.46 0.41 33.17
CA ALA A 15 -40.81 -0.77 32.63
C ALA A 15 -40.52 -0.49 31.15
N VAL A 16 -39.26 -0.19 30.82
CA VAL A 16 -38.81 -0.12 29.43
C VAL A 16 -37.74 -1.20 29.22
N TRP A 17 -38.12 -2.17 28.40
CA TRP A 17 -37.29 -3.22 27.85
C TRP A 17 -36.15 -2.62 27.02
N LEU A 18 -34.90 -2.80 27.43
CA LEU A 18 -33.75 -2.58 26.56
C LEU A 18 -33.37 -3.90 25.90
N LEU A 19 -33.96 -4.07 24.71
CA LEU A 19 -33.54 -4.99 23.66
C LEU A 19 -32.03 -4.88 23.43
N GLY A 20 -31.35 -6.02 23.52
CA GLY A 20 -29.95 -6.15 23.14
C GLY A 20 -29.78 -5.80 21.67
N THR A 21 -29.19 -4.63 21.42
CA THR A 21 -28.68 -4.27 20.09
C THR A 21 -27.42 -5.10 19.84
N GLY A 22 -27.57 -6.19 19.09
CA GLY A 22 -26.46 -6.84 18.42
C GLY A 22 -25.79 -5.84 17.49
N GLN A 23 -24.78 -5.13 17.98
CA GLN A 23 -23.90 -4.34 17.15
C GLN A 23 -23.01 -5.31 16.38
N CYS A 24 -23.42 -5.68 15.17
CA CYS A 24 -22.49 -6.16 14.17
C CYS A 24 -21.43 -5.06 13.98
N PRO A 25 -20.14 -5.32 14.23
CA PRO A 25 -19.12 -4.34 13.91
C PRO A 25 -19.22 -4.05 12.41
N ALA A 26 -19.51 -2.79 12.06
CA ALA A 26 -19.47 -2.32 10.69
C ALA A 26 -18.10 -2.71 10.11
N GLY A 27 -18.12 -3.52 9.05
CA GLY A 27 -16.90 -3.95 8.38
C GLY A 27 -16.01 -2.76 8.09
N VAL A 28 -14.72 -2.88 8.42
CA VAL A 28 -13.72 -1.88 8.05
C VAL A 28 -13.89 -1.58 6.56
N PRO A 29 -14.09 -0.32 6.15
CA PRO A 29 -14.24 0.01 4.75
C PRO A 29 -12.99 -0.46 4.02
N ASN A 30 -13.16 -1.53 3.23
CA ASN A 30 -12.08 -2.10 2.45
C ASN A 30 -11.90 -1.15 1.26
N LYS A 31 -11.03 -0.15 1.45
CA LYS A 31 -10.79 0.90 0.46
C LYS A 31 -10.03 0.33 -0.73
N GLU A 32 -10.36 0.84 -1.91
CA GLU A 32 -9.59 0.56 -3.13
C GLU A 32 -8.12 0.94 -2.92
N LEU A 33 -7.21 0.18 -3.52
CA LEU A 33 -5.79 0.45 -3.47
C LEU A 33 -5.44 1.41 -4.60
N LYS A 34 -5.13 2.66 -4.26
CA LYS A 34 -4.42 3.58 -5.16
C LYS A 34 -2.92 3.29 -5.06
N LEU A 35 -2.35 2.72 -6.10
CA LEU A 35 -0.99 2.23 -6.17
C LEU A 35 -0.14 3.12 -7.06
N GLU A 36 1.07 3.40 -6.64
CA GLU A 36 2.15 3.95 -7.47
C GLU A 36 3.23 2.89 -7.64
N ALA A 37 3.62 2.64 -8.89
CA ALA A 37 4.70 1.74 -9.26
C ALA A 37 5.76 2.50 -10.05
N ARG A 38 7.04 2.31 -9.70
CA ARG A 38 8.17 2.96 -10.37
C ARG A 38 9.23 1.96 -10.76
N LEU A 39 9.82 2.17 -11.92
CA LEU A 39 11.05 1.51 -12.34
C LEU A 39 12.23 2.44 -12.04
N VAL A 40 13.16 1.96 -11.22
CA VAL A 40 14.32 2.71 -10.75
C VAL A 40 15.59 1.96 -11.10
N ALA A 41 16.57 2.65 -11.65
CA ALA A 41 17.93 2.14 -11.82
C ALA A 41 18.81 2.63 -10.67
N GLY A 42 19.54 1.72 -10.02
CA GLY A 42 20.61 2.05 -9.07
C GLY A 42 21.97 1.78 -9.68
N THR A 43 22.91 2.73 -9.57
CA THR A 43 24.27 2.61 -10.11
C THR A 43 25.29 3.29 -9.20
N ASN A 44 26.56 2.93 -9.35
CA ASN A 44 27.68 3.62 -8.70
C ASN A 44 28.35 4.66 -9.61
N GLU A 45 27.93 4.74 -10.87
CA GLU A 45 28.38 5.73 -11.84
C GLU A 45 27.79 7.10 -11.54
N ASP A 46 28.51 8.18 -11.88
CA ASP A 46 28.07 9.56 -11.65
C ASP A 46 26.90 9.97 -12.56
N LYS A 47 26.70 9.25 -13.66
CA LYS A 47 25.67 9.54 -14.67
C LYS A 47 24.58 8.48 -14.67
N ALA A 48 23.38 8.91 -15.04
CA ALA A 48 22.27 7.99 -15.27
C ALA A 48 22.59 6.99 -16.39
N PRO A 49 22.20 5.71 -16.25
CA PRO A 49 22.34 4.71 -17.32
C PRO A 49 21.66 5.14 -18.63
N ASN A 50 20.54 5.87 -18.55
CA ASN A 50 19.85 6.48 -19.67
C ASN A 50 19.74 8.00 -19.45
N PRO A 51 20.16 8.84 -20.41
CA PRO A 51 20.14 10.31 -20.29
C PRO A 51 18.76 10.92 -19.99
N LYS A 52 17.67 10.21 -20.30
CA LYS A 52 16.30 10.67 -20.06
C LYS A 52 15.82 10.45 -18.62
N GLN A 53 16.54 9.63 -17.86
CA GLN A 53 16.15 9.30 -16.49
C GLN A 53 16.38 10.49 -15.57
N LYS A 54 15.47 10.62 -14.60
CA LYS A 54 15.51 11.71 -13.63
C LYS A 54 15.98 11.19 -12.28
N GLY A 55 16.56 12.05 -11.46
CA GLY A 55 16.83 11.70 -10.07
C GLY A 55 15.54 11.28 -9.36
N VAL A 56 15.66 10.29 -8.48
CA VAL A 56 14.55 9.84 -7.63
C VAL A 56 14.38 10.79 -6.44
N ASP A 57 13.18 10.86 -5.85
CA ASP A 57 12.96 11.67 -4.66
C ASP A 57 13.85 11.24 -3.47
N PRO A 58 14.28 12.20 -2.61
CA PRO A 58 15.24 11.91 -1.55
C PRO A 58 14.79 10.85 -0.54
N ASP A 59 13.47 10.74 -0.29
CA ASP A 59 12.90 9.76 0.64
C ASP A 59 13.07 8.32 0.12
N LEU A 60 12.74 8.10 -1.15
CA LEU A 60 12.96 6.82 -1.79
C LEU A 60 14.46 6.49 -1.91
N VAL A 61 15.32 7.47 -2.23
CA VAL A 61 16.79 7.27 -2.21
C VAL A 61 17.28 6.82 -0.84
N LYS A 62 16.82 7.48 0.23
CA LYS A 62 17.17 7.12 1.61
C LYS A 62 16.72 5.70 1.95
N THR A 63 15.55 5.29 1.49
CA THR A 63 15.02 3.93 1.70
C THR A 63 15.87 2.89 0.96
N LEU A 64 16.18 3.13 -0.31
CA LEU A 64 16.96 2.20 -1.13
C LEU A 64 18.41 2.04 -0.63
N ARG A 65 19.06 3.12 -0.19
CA ARG A 65 20.45 3.08 0.34
C ARG A 65 20.59 2.33 1.65
N LYS A 66 19.51 2.13 2.42
CA LYS A 66 19.54 1.31 3.64
C LYS A 66 19.72 -0.18 3.34
N VAL A 67 19.30 -0.61 2.15
CA VAL A 67 19.25 -2.02 1.77
C VAL A 67 20.26 -2.35 0.68
N PHE A 68 20.46 -1.43 -0.26
CA PHE A 68 21.28 -1.65 -1.45
C PHE A 68 22.53 -0.79 -1.47
N LYS A 69 23.58 -1.30 -2.12
CA LYS A 69 24.93 -0.72 -2.17
C LYS A 69 25.11 0.46 -3.14
N TRP A 70 24.07 0.85 -3.89
CA TRP A 70 24.21 1.78 -5.01
C TRP A 70 24.29 3.24 -4.53
N LYS A 71 25.19 4.02 -5.13
CA LYS A 71 25.33 5.44 -4.80
C LYS A 71 24.19 6.27 -5.38
N ASN A 72 23.87 6.09 -6.65
CA ASN A 72 22.96 6.95 -7.39
C ASN A 72 21.72 6.15 -7.83
N TYR A 73 20.56 6.82 -7.83
CA TYR A 73 19.29 6.21 -8.22
C TYR A 73 18.53 7.13 -9.18
N PHE A 74 18.03 6.54 -10.26
CA PHE A 74 17.37 7.27 -11.33
C PHE A 74 16.05 6.59 -11.69
N GLU A 75 14.98 7.37 -11.82
CA GLU A 75 13.66 6.91 -12.24
C GLU A 75 13.60 6.82 -13.76
N ASP A 76 13.19 5.66 -14.26
CA ASP A 76 12.95 5.41 -15.68
C ASP A 76 11.48 5.66 -16.05
N ASN A 77 10.56 5.10 -15.28
CA ASN A 77 9.13 5.27 -15.48
C ASN A 77 8.37 5.20 -14.15
N ARG A 78 7.21 5.86 -14.12
CA ARG A 78 6.25 5.88 -13.02
C ARG A 78 4.85 5.67 -13.57
N GLN A 79 4.10 4.77 -12.94
CA GLN A 79 2.72 4.46 -13.27
C GLN A 79 1.87 4.47 -12.01
N THR A 80 0.62 4.87 -12.15
CA THR A 80 -0.37 4.84 -11.06
C THR A 80 -1.56 4.00 -11.47
N ALA A 81 -2.15 3.28 -10.53
CA ALA A 81 -3.33 2.46 -10.77
C ALA A 81 -4.25 2.44 -9.56
N THR A 82 -5.56 2.40 -9.79
CA THR A 82 -6.54 2.10 -8.76
C THR A 82 -6.98 0.65 -8.91
N ILE A 83 -6.91 -0.12 -7.83
CA ILE A 83 -7.21 -1.55 -7.80
C ILE A 83 -8.30 -1.78 -6.75
N PRO A 84 -9.52 -2.16 -7.17
CA PRO A 84 -10.57 -2.55 -6.25
C PRO A 84 -10.11 -3.67 -5.33
N VAL A 85 -10.74 -3.78 -4.17
CA VAL A 85 -10.54 -4.91 -3.27
C VAL A 85 -10.80 -6.23 -3.98
N ASN A 86 -9.92 -7.22 -3.79
CA ASN A 86 -9.90 -8.50 -4.50
C ASN A 86 -9.75 -8.36 -6.04
N GLY A 87 -9.54 -7.13 -6.51
CA GLY A 87 -9.28 -6.82 -7.91
C GLY A 87 -7.83 -7.09 -8.28
N ARG A 88 -7.61 -7.32 -9.58
CA ARG A 88 -6.27 -7.44 -10.17
C ARG A 88 -6.04 -6.35 -11.18
N LYS A 89 -4.80 -5.87 -11.27
CA LYS A 89 -4.37 -4.95 -12.30
C LYS A 89 -3.02 -5.34 -12.86
N LYS A 90 -2.92 -5.24 -14.18
CA LYS A 90 -1.69 -5.37 -14.94
C LYS A 90 -1.15 -3.97 -15.24
N ILE A 91 0.13 -3.75 -14.96
CA ILE A 91 0.85 -2.47 -15.09
C ILE A 91 2.12 -2.73 -15.90
N THR A 92 2.23 -2.11 -17.06
CA THR A 92 3.43 -2.19 -17.91
C THR A 92 4.33 -1.00 -17.60
N LEU A 93 5.54 -1.26 -17.09
CA LEU A 93 6.53 -0.22 -16.78
C LEU A 93 7.43 0.08 -17.98
N ASN A 94 7.79 -0.92 -18.77
CA ASN A 94 8.39 -0.74 -20.09
C ASN A 94 8.15 -2.01 -20.93
N SER A 95 8.76 -2.12 -22.11
CA SER A 95 8.62 -3.28 -23.00
C SER A 95 9.09 -4.60 -22.40
N GLU A 96 9.96 -4.55 -21.38
CA GLU A 96 10.56 -5.73 -20.76
C GLU A 96 10.03 -5.99 -19.35
N THR A 97 9.45 -5.00 -18.69
CA THR A 97 9.09 -5.05 -17.26
C THR A 97 7.61 -4.83 -17.08
N GLU A 98 6.98 -5.83 -16.48
CA GLU A 98 5.54 -5.86 -16.28
C GLU A 98 5.20 -6.37 -14.88
N LEU A 99 4.24 -5.71 -14.25
CA LEU A 99 3.76 -6.03 -12.92
C LEU A 99 2.29 -6.41 -12.99
N GLU A 100 1.93 -7.51 -12.35
CA GLU A 100 0.55 -7.80 -12.01
C GLU A 100 0.38 -7.70 -10.49
N VAL A 101 -0.63 -6.95 -10.05
CA VAL A 101 -0.92 -6.73 -8.64
C VAL A 101 -2.35 -7.13 -8.34
N VAL A 102 -2.54 -7.92 -7.28
CA VAL A 102 -3.85 -8.23 -6.72
C VAL A 102 -3.97 -7.56 -5.37
N ASN A 103 -5.03 -6.77 -5.17
CA ASN A 103 -5.34 -6.18 -3.87
C ASN A 103 -6.05 -7.23 -3.01
N LEU A 104 -5.36 -7.74 -1.98
CA LEU A 104 -5.92 -8.76 -1.08
C LEU A 104 -6.73 -8.15 0.08
N GLY A 105 -6.91 -6.83 0.07
CA GLY A 105 -7.56 -6.07 1.13
C GLY A 105 -6.59 -5.67 2.25
N GLY A 106 -7.01 -4.69 3.04
CA GLY A 106 -6.19 -4.13 4.13
C GLY A 106 -4.87 -3.58 3.59
N ASP A 107 -3.76 -4.04 4.15
CA ASP A 107 -2.39 -3.70 3.73
C ASP A 107 -1.73 -4.75 2.84
N ARG A 108 -2.45 -5.78 2.39
CA ARG A 108 -1.85 -6.93 1.70
C ARG A 108 -2.05 -6.89 0.20
N ILE A 109 -1.00 -7.26 -0.53
CA ILE A 109 -1.03 -7.42 -1.98
C ILE A 109 -0.33 -8.71 -2.41
N GLU A 110 -0.82 -9.33 -3.49
CA GLU A 110 -0.03 -10.28 -4.26
C GLU A 110 0.59 -9.53 -5.44
N VAL A 111 1.88 -9.77 -5.69
CA VAL A 111 2.60 -9.21 -6.83
C VAL A 111 3.20 -10.31 -7.67
N LYS A 112 3.14 -10.14 -8.99
CA LYS A 112 3.84 -10.96 -9.96
C LYS A 112 4.63 -10.03 -10.87
N LEU A 113 5.96 -10.08 -10.75
CA LEU A 113 6.88 -9.33 -11.59
C LEU A 113 7.35 -10.21 -12.73
N SER A 114 7.17 -9.74 -13.96
CA SER A 114 7.65 -10.38 -15.18
C SER A 114 8.72 -9.52 -15.85
N LEU A 115 9.85 -10.14 -16.18
CA LEU A 115 10.98 -9.54 -16.90
C LEU A 115 11.17 -10.29 -18.23
N CYS A 116 11.20 -9.56 -19.34
CA CYS A 116 11.26 -10.09 -20.71
C CYS A 116 10.23 -11.21 -20.96
N GLY A 117 9.00 -11.02 -20.48
CA GLY A 117 7.90 -11.99 -20.60
C GLY A 117 8.00 -13.22 -19.69
N LYS A 118 9.05 -13.36 -18.87
CA LYS A 118 9.24 -14.45 -17.90
C LYS A 118 8.96 -13.98 -16.49
N VAL A 119 8.32 -14.83 -15.69
CA VAL A 119 8.04 -14.51 -14.27
C VAL A 119 9.35 -14.53 -13.49
N ALA A 120 9.77 -13.37 -13.00
CA ALA A 120 10.96 -13.23 -12.16
C ALA A 120 10.62 -13.44 -10.68
N THR A 121 9.45 -12.99 -10.25
CA THR A 121 9.00 -13.15 -8.86
C THR A 121 7.48 -13.20 -8.79
N LYS A 122 6.98 -14.00 -7.85
CA LYS A 122 5.59 -13.99 -7.42
C LYS A 122 5.58 -14.07 -5.89
N SER A 123 4.98 -13.11 -5.20
CA SER A 123 4.98 -13.06 -3.74
C SER A 123 3.78 -12.30 -3.17
N VAL A 124 3.43 -12.62 -1.92
CA VAL A 124 2.45 -11.84 -1.14
C VAL A 124 3.23 -10.96 -0.18
N ASN A 125 2.92 -9.67 -0.16
CA ASN A 125 3.63 -8.66 0.63
C ASN A 125 2.66 -7.77 1.38
N THR A 126 3.17 -7.15 2.44
CA THR A 126 2.53 -6.01 3.09
C THR A 126 2.97 -4.72 2.41
N LEU A 127 2.03 -3.82 2.17
CA LEU A 127 2.23 -2.48 1.60
C LEU A 127 1.54 -1.43 2.49
N PRO A 128 2.22 -0.95 3.55
CA PRO A 128 1.73 0.11 4.42
C PRO A 128 1.58 1.45 3.67
N GLU A 129 0.79 2.39 4.22
CA GLU A 129 0.47 3.66 3.54
C GLU A 129 1.66 4.57 3.22
N LYS A 130 2.73 4.50 4.02
CA LYS A 130 3.85 5.46 3.94
C LYS A 130 5.18 4.78 3.69
N GLU A 131 5.15 3.54 3.24
CA GLU A 131 6.35 2.74 3.04
C GLU A 131 6.50 2.31 1.59
N TRP A 132 7.75 2.23 1.17
CA TRP A 132 8.13 1.69 -0.13
C TRP A 132 8.36 0.19 -0.01
N LEU A 133 7.61 -0.59 -0.78
CA LEU A 133 7.95 -1.97 -1.06
C LEU A 133 8.89 -2.03 -2.25
N THR A 134 10.07 -2.63 -2.07
CA THR A 134 11.01 -2.84 -3.18
C THR A 134 10.92 -4.27 -3.68
N LEU A 135 10.57 -4.42 -4.96
CA LEU A 135 10.65 -5.66 -5.71
C LEU A 135 11.97 -5.62 -6.51
N GLY A 136 12.85 -6.58 -6.23
CA GLY A 136 14.14 -6.66 -6.89
C GLY A 136 14.00 -6.95 -8.40
N GLY A 137 14.99 -6.51 -9.17
CA GLY A 137 15.22 -6.90 -10.56
C GLY A 137 16.66 -7.37 -10.74
N ALA A 138 17.03 -7.67 -11.99
CA ALA A 138 18.38 -8.11 -12.31
C ALA A 138 19.40 -6.96 -12.12
N ASP A 139 20.65 -7.32 -11.80
CA ASP A 139 21.79 -6.44 -11.93
C ASP A 139 22.65 -6.83 -13.15
N LYS A 140 23.12 -5.83 -13.87
CA LYS A 140 24.02 -5.99 -15.02
C LYS A 140 24.86 -4.73 -15.17
N ASN A 141 26.14 -4.88 -15.51
CA ASN A 141 27.05 -3.77 -15.82
C ASN A 141 27.07 -2.67 -14.74
N ASN A 142 27.27 -3.03 -13.46
CA ASN A 142 27.28 -2.10 -12.32
C ASN A 142 26.01 -1.25 -12.19
N THR A 143 24.88 -1.75 -12.69
CA THR A 143 23.57 -1.14 -12.56
C THR A 143 22.58 -2.22 -12.16
N ALA A 144 21.66 -1.91 -11.25
CA ALA A 144 20.53 -2.76 -10.92
C ALA A 144 19.21 -2.05 -11.21
N TRP A 145 18.20 -2.82 -11.57
CA TRP A 145 16.85 -2.31 -11.78
C TRP A 145 15.95 -2.78 -10.65
N PHE A 146 15.12 -1.86 -10.16
CA PHE A 146 14.19 -2.06 -9.06
C PHE A 146 12.81 -1.67 -9.50
N VAL A 147 11.81 -2.49 -9.17
CA VAL A 147 10.42 -2.04 -9.19
C VAL A 147 10.04 -1.70 -7.76
N VAL A 148 9.73 -0.43 -7.51
CA VAL A 148 9.27 0.01 -6.18
C VAL A 148 7.81 0.38 -6.22
N LEU A 149 7.10 -0.02 -5.17
CA LEU A 149 5.67 0.19 -5.00
C LEU A 149 5.42 1.01 -3.74
N ARG A 150 4.44 1.90 -3.81
CA ARG A 150 3.84 2.52 -2.62
C ARG A 150 2.37 2.75 -2.85
N ARG A 151 1.62 2.99 -1.77
CA ARG A 151 0.31 3.61 -1.91
C ARG A 151 0.50 5.04 -2.41
N SER A 152 -0.20 5.42 -3.47
CA SER A 152 -0.16 6.81 -3.92
C SER A 152 -0.84 7.68 -2.85
N ALA A 153 -0.25 8.84 -2.56
CA ALA A 153 -0.89 9.82 -1.69
C ALA A 153 -2.27 10.20 -2.25
N GLU A 154 -3.24 10.37 -1.34
CA GLU A 154 -4.60 10.78 -1.68
C GLU A 154 -4.69 12.25 -2.08
#